data_AF-A0A4P5RLA1-F1
#
_entry.id   AF-A0A4P5RLA1-F1
#
_cell.length_a   1.000
_cell.length_b   1.000
_cell.length_c   1.000
_cell.angle_alpha   90.00
_cell.angle_beta   90.00
_cell.angle_gamma   90.00
#
_symmetry.space_group_name_H-M   'P 1'
#
loop_
_entity.id
_entity.type
_entity.pdbx_description
1 polymer ?
#
loop_
_entity_poly.entity_id
_entity_poly.type
_entity_poly.pdbx_seq_one_letter_code
_entity_poly.pdbx_strand_id
1 'polypeptide(L)'
;MQRELVNQIEKSLDGLPERERRIMSMRFGLGEFIGKQHTLEEVAEKEDITRERVRQIEQKTLARMRHPHNNSGLRSFVEDE
;
A
#
# COMPACT_ATOMS: atom_id res chain seq x y z
N MET A 1 6.08 8.74 -13.49
CA MET A 1 5.43 9.00 -12.18
C MET A 1 5.04 7.72 -11.44
N GLN A 2 4.32 6.77 -12.06
CA GLN A 2 3.84 5.55 -11.36
C GLN A 2 4.95 4.67 -10.75
N ARG A 3 6.11 4.51 -11.41
CA ARG A 3 7.23 3.69 -10.90
C ARG A 3 7.89 4.21 -9.62
N GLU A 4 7.93 5.52 -9.41
CA GLU A 4 8.58 6.09 -8.22
C GLU A 4 7.76 5.82 -6.97
N LEU A 5 6.43 5.95 -7.09
CA LEU A 5 5.48 5.59 -6.05
C LEU A 5 5.57 4.09 -5.70
N VAL A 6 5.64 3.23 -6.72
CA VAL A 6 5.80 1.78 -6.52
C VAL A 6 7.04 1.46 -5.70
N ASN A 7 8.21 2.01 -6.08
CA ASN A 7 9.47 1.75 -5.38
C ASN A 7 9.44 2.21 -3.91
N GLN A 8 8.78 3.34 -3.63
CA GLN A 8 8.67 3.86 -2.27
C GLN A 8 7.66 3.06 -1.42
N ILE A 9 6.58 2.57 -2.03
CA ILE A 9 5.67 1.64 -1.38
C ILE A 9 6.44 0.36 -1.03
N GLU A 10 7.13 -0.27 -1.98
CA GLU A 10 7.89 -1.51 -1.75
C GLU A 10 8.87 -1.40 -0.58
N LYS A 11 9.68 -0.33 -0.53
CA LYS A 11 10.57 -0.05 0.61
C LYS A 11 9.83 0.06 1.94
N SER A 12 8.62 0.60 1.93
CA SER A 12 7.79 0.75 3.12
C SER A 12 7.11 -0.57 3.52
N LEU A 13 6.90 -1.48 2.56
CA LEU A 13 6.36 -2.82 2.79
C LEU A 13 7.40 -3.78 3.39
N ASP A 14 8.69 -3.51 3.29
CA ASP A 14 9.76 -4.35 3.86
C ASP A 14 9.61 -4.53 5.39
N GLY A 15 9.09 -3.51 6.08
CA GLY A 15 8.83 -3.55 7.53
C GLY A 15 7.42 -4.00 7.93
N LEU A 16 6.59 -4.48 6.99
CA LEU A 16 5.25 -4.98 7.26
C LEU A 16 5.23 -6.52 7.40
N PRO A 17 4.31 -7.07 8.21
CA PRO A 17 4.00 -8.50 8.20
C PRO A 17 3.66 -8.98 6.78
N GLU A 18 4.02 -10.22 6.45
CA GLU A 18 3.83 -10.81 5.11
C GLU A 18 2.40 -10.66 4.59
N ARG A 19 1.40 -10.84 5.46
CA ARG A 19 -0.01 -10.66 5.13
C ARG A 19 -0.37 -9.21 4.78
N GLU A 20 0.11 -8.24 5.56
CA GLU A 20 -0.12 -6.81 5.28
C GLU A 20 0.60 -6.41 3.97
N ARG A 21 1.81 -6.93 3.74
CA ARG A 21 2.54 -6.75 2.48
C ARG A 21 1.75 -7.30 1.29
N ARG A 22 1.22 -8.53 1.38
CA ARG A 22 0.41 -9.16 0.32
C ARG A 22 -0.84 -8.33 -0.01
N ILE A 23 -1.58 -7.90 1.00
CA ILE A 23 -2.75 -7.00 0.87
C ILE A 23 -2.37 -5.72 0.11
N MET A 24 -1.28 -5.07 0.51
CA MET A 24 -0.81 -3.84 -0.13
C MET A 24 -0.30 -4.10 -1.56
N SER A 25 0.41 -5.20 -1.81
CA SER A 25 0.85 -5.59 -3.15
C SER A 25 -0.33 -5.83 -4.08
N MET A 26 -1.40 -6.46 -3.62
CA MET A 26 -2.63 -6.63 -4.40
C MET A 26 -3.32 -5.31 -4.70
N ARG A 27 -3.38 -4.42 -3.70
CA ARG A 27 -4.03 -3.11 -3.80
C ARG A 27 -3.34 -2.20 -4.82
N PHE A 28 -2.01 -2.11 -4.75
CA PHE A 28 -1.21 -1.22 -5.59
C PHE A 28 -0.71 -1.89 -6.88
N GLY A 29 -0.95 -3.19 -7.05
CA GLY A 29 -0.47 -3.95 -8.19
C GLY A 29 1.05 -4.06 -8.18
N LEU A 30 1.63 -4.53 -7.08
CA LEU A 30 3.08 -4.68 -6.84
C LEU A 30 3.46 -6.15 -6.73
N GLY A 31 4.74 -6.46 -6.92
CA GLY A 31 5.25 -7.83 -6.88
C GLY A 31 4.51 -8.78 -7.84
N GLU A 32 3.86 -9.80 -7.30
CA GLU A 32 3.08 -10.79 -8.07
C GLU A 32 1.88 -10.19 -8.83
N PHE A 33 1.44 -8.98 -8.44
CA PHE A 33 0.27 -8.30 -9.02
C PHE A 33 0.63 -7.13 -9.92
N ILE A 34 1.87 -7.07 -10.43
CA ILE A 34 2.33 -6.00 -11.35
C ILE A 34 1.38 -5.85 -12.53
N GLY A 35 0.82 -4.65 -12.69
CA GLY A 35 -0.13 -4.31 -13.77
C GLY A 35 -1.59 -4.65 -13.47
N LYS A 36 -1.91 -5.21 -12.29
CA LYS A 36 -3.28 -5.53 -11.87
C LYS A 36 -3.57 -5.06 -10.45
N GLN A 37 -4.10 -3.84 -10.35
CA GLN A 37 -4.60 -3.27 -9.09
C GLN A 37 -5.94 -3.89 -8.73
N HIS A 38 -6.15 -4.17 -7.45
CA HIS A 38 -7.41 -4.71 -6.92
C HIS A 38 -8.15 -3.66 -6.09
N THR A 39 -9.47 -3.72 -6.11
CA THR A 39 -10.31 -2.85 -5.26
C THR A 39 -10.23 -3.28 -3.79
N LEU A 40 -10.67 -2.43 -2.85
CA LEU A 40 -10.74 -2.80 -1.44
C LEU A 40 -11.66 -4.02 -1.23
N GLU A 41 -12.74 -4.12 -2.01
CA GLU A 41 -13.65 -5.27 -1.98
C GLU A 41 -12.97 -6.53 -2.51
N GLU A 42 -12.28 -6.46 -3.65
CA GLU A 42 -11.61 -7.63 -4.24
C GLU A 42 -10.48 -8.16 -3.36
N VAL A 43 -9.73 -7.28 -2.70
CA VAL A 43 -8.69 -7.68 -1.74
C VAL A 43 -9.33 -8.29 -0.49
N ALA A 44 -10.42 -7.69 0.00
CA ALA A 44 -11.15 -8.18 1.16
C ALA A 44 -11.70 -9.59 0.94
N GLU A 45 -12.30 -9.83 -0.22
CA GLU A 45 -12.82 -11.15 -0.62
C GLU A 45 -11.71 -12.20 -0.73
N LYS A 46 -10.57 -11.86 -1.36
CA LYS A 46 -9.46 -12.79 -1.54
C LYS A 46 -8.70 -13.14 -0.26
N GLU A 47 -8.62 -12.20 0.69
CA GLU A 47 -7.88 -12.37 1.94
C GLU A 47 -8.77 -12.77 3.12
N ASP A 48 -10.07 -13.02 2.85
CA ASP A 48 -11.10 -13.37 3.81
C ASP A 48 -11.15 -12.41 5.00
N ILE A 49 -11.20 -11.10 4.69
CA ILE A 49 -11.28 -10.02 5.67
C ILE A 49 -12.34 -9.01 5.25
N THR A 50 -12.72 -8.13 6.18
CA THR A 50 -13.63 -7.04 5.85
C THR A 50 -12.93 -5.97 5.03
N ARG A 51 -13.68 -5.30 4.16
CA ARG A 51 -13.24 -4.10 3.42
C ARG A 51 -12.61 -3.05 4.35
N GLU A 52 -13.19 -2.86 5.53
CA GLU A 52 -12.68 -1.91 6.52
C GLU A 52 -11.31 -2.32 7.06
N ARG A 53 -11.04 -3.63 7.19
CA ARG A 53 -9.71 -4.10 7.58
C ARG A 53 -8.65 -3.77 6.54
N VAL A 54 -8.97 -3.90 5.25
CA VAL A 54 -8.09 -3.50 4.15
C VAL A 54 -7.81 -1.98 4.23
N ARG A 55 -8.86 -1.17 4.43
CA ARG A 55 -8.75 0.29 4.57
C ARG A 55 -7.85 0.70 5.75
N GLN A 56 -7.95 0.01 6.89
CA GLN A 56 -7.10 0.25 8.06
C GLN A 56 -5.62 -0.05 7.76
N ILE A 57 -5.34 -1.16 7.06
CA ILE A 57 -3.97 -1.55 6.68
C ILE A 57 -3.38 -0.53 5.71
N GLU A 58 -4.18 -0.06 4.74
CA GLU A 58 -3.78 0.99 3.80
C GLU A 58 -3.42 2.28 4.54
N GLN A 59 -4.29 2.78 5.43
CA GLN A 59 -4.00 3.98 6.22
C GLN A 59 -2.78 3.84 7.12
N LYS A 60 -2.62 2.70 7.79
CA LYS A 60 -1.46 2.40 8.63
C LYS A 60 -0.17 2.43 7.81
N THR A 61 -0.20 1.87 6.59
CA THR A 61 0.95 1.87 5.69
C THR A 61 1.25 3.27 5.17
N LEU A 62 0.23 4.01 4.72
CA LEU A 62 0.37 5.41 4.31
C LEU A 62 0.87 6.32 5.44
N ALA A 63 0.46 6.06 6.69
CA ALA A 63 0.98 6.77 7.86
C ALA A 63 2.47 6.47 8.10
N ARG A 64 2.90 5.20 7.93
CA ARG A 64 4.32 4.82 8.00
C ARG A 64 5.15 5.46 6.89
N MET A 65 4.59 5.57 5.69
CA MET A 65 5.21 6.26 4.55
C MET A 65 5.34 7.77 4.78
N ARG A 66 4.42 8.41 5.49
CA ARG A 66 4.43 9.86 5.77
C ARG A 66 5.43 10.27 6.86
N HIS A 67 6.02 9.34 7.60
CA HIS A 67 6.93 9.68 8.70
C HIS A 67 8.27 10.22 8.16
N PRO A 68 8.74 11.42 8.59
CA PRO A 68 9.96 12.07 8.04
C PRO A 68 11.24 11.23 8.11
N HIS A 69 11.35 10.27 9.02
CA HIS A 69 12.50 9.35 9.10
C HIS A 69 12.56 8.36 7.92
N ASN A 70 11.42 8.11 7.26
CA ASN A 70 11.29 7.21 6.11
C ASN A 70 11.08 7.99 4.80
N ASN A 71 11.01 9.32 4.86
CA ASN A 71 10.40 10.13 3.81
C ASN A 71 11.13 11.45 3.58
N SER A 72 12.10 11.42 2.68
CA SER A 72 12.68 12.61 2.06
C SER A 72 12.01 12.98 0.71
N GLY A 73 10.94 12.30 0.26
CA GLY A 73 10.45 12.43 -1.13
C GLY A 73 8.95 12.34 -1.43
N LEU A 74 8.06 12.14 -0.44
CA LEU A 74 6.64 11.80 -0.62
C LEU A 74 5.65 12.84 -0.09
N ARG A 75 6.11 14.02 0.34
CA ARG A 75 5.21 15.10 0.77
C ARG A 75 4.24 15.57 -0.33
N SER A 76 4.50 15.29 -1.60
CA SER A 76 3.72 15.87 -2.72
C SER A 76 2.55 15.01 -3.24
N PHE A 77 2.28 13.82 -2.69
CA PHE A 77 1.27 12.90 -3.26
C PHE A 77 0.06 12.62 -2.37
N VAL A 78 0.01 13.17 -1.15
CA VAL A 78 -1.05 12.88 -0.16
C VAL A 78 -1.94 14.10 0.12
N GLU A 79 -1.77 15.21 -0.61
CA GLU A 79 -2.53 16.46 -0.40
C GLU A 79 -3.54 16.80 -1.52
N ASP A 80 -3.90 15.85 -2.40
CA ASP A 80 -5.01 16.05 -3.34
C ASP A 80 -6.26 15.28 -2.88
N GLU A 81 -6.98 15.86 -1.91
CA GLU A 81 -8.45 15.90 -1.87
C GLU A 81 -8.91 17.36 -1.76
#